data_AF-A0A7J7TJG2-F1
#
_entry.id   AF-A0A7J7TJG2-F1
#
_cell.length_a   1.000
_cell.length_b   1.000
_cell.length_c   1.000
_cell.angle_alpha   90.00
_cell.angle_beta   90.00
_cell.angle_gamma   90.00
#
_symmetry.space_group_name_H-M   'P 1'
#
loop_
_entity.id
_entity.type
_entity.pdbx_description
1 polymer ?
#
loop_
_entity_poly.entity_id
_entity_poly.type
_entity_poly.pdbx_seq_one_letter_code
_entity_poly.pdbx_strand_id
1 'polypeptide(L)'
;MGIWCYTFAEMPWYQRRIANMLFAAPPSSTYEEALGYFQKAEQVDPNFYSKNLLLLGKTYLKLQNKKLAALWLLKAKDCPARTEEDKQIQREAAQLLAEFSGKN
;
A
#
# COMPACT_ATOMS: atom_id res chain seq x y z
N MET A 1 -7.63 -11.27 3.20
CA MET A 1 -6.45 -11.03 2.35
C MET A 1 -5.14 -10.85 3.13
N GLY A 2 -5.10 -10.11 4.25
CA GLY A 2 -3.88 -9.98 5.07
C GLY A 2 -3.45 -11.26 5.80
N ILE A 3 -4.41 -12.01 6.38
CA ILE A 3 -4.12 -13.33 6.97
C ILE A 3 -3.54 -14.29 5.93
N TRP A 4 -3.99 -14.19 4.67
CA TRP A 4 -3.50 -14.95 3.53
C TRP A 4 -2.06 -14.59 3.11
N CYS A 5 -1.69 -13.31 3.18
CA CYS A 5 -0.31 -12.87 2.91
C CYS A 5 0.66 -13.21 4.04
N TYR A 6 0.19 -13.27 5.29
CA TYR A 6 1.01 -13.67 6.43
C TYR A 6 1.27 -15.19 6.46
N THR A 7 0.25 -16.02 6.18
CA THR A 7 0.42 -17.48 6.08
C THR A 7 1.28 -17.92 4.89
N PHE A 8 1.36 -17.13 3.82
CA PHE A 8 2.27 -17.40 2.69
C PHE A 8 3.74 -17.15 3.04
N ALA A 9 4.03 -16.25 3.97
CA ALA A 9 5.39 -15.93 4.38
C ALA A 9 6.01 -17.02 5.29
N GLU A 10 5.19 -17.84 5.97
CA GLU A 10 5.65 -18.96 6.81
C GLU A 10 5.80 -20.29 6.05
N MET A 11 5.50 -20.36 4.74
CA MET A 11 5.41 -21.65 4.04
C MET A 11 6.77 -22.19 3.57
N PRO A 12 7.17 -23.43 3.95
CA PRO A 12 8.42 -24.06 3.56
C PRO A 12 8.56 -24.22 2.03
N TRP A 13 9.82 -24.13 1.58
CA TRP A 13 10.41 -24.11 0.23
C TRP A 13 9.74 -24.81 -0.98
N TYR A 14 8.67 -25.58 -0.83
CA TYR A 14 8.07 -26.41 -1.88
C TYR A 14 7.17 -25.63 -2.87
N GLN A 15 6.51 -24.55 -2.44
CA GLN A 15 5.62 -23.75 -3.33
C GLN A 15 6.34 -22.88 -4.36
N ARG A 16 7.63 -22.56 -4.15
CA ARG A 16 8.44 -21.82 -5.15
C ARG A 16 8.52 -22.52 -6.50
N ARG A 17 8.39 -23.85 -6.52
CA ARG A 17 8.54 -24.64 -7.74
C ARG A 17 7.35 -24.51 -8.69
N ILE A 18 6.16 -24.16 -8.18
CA ILE A 18 4.95 -24.04 -9.00
C ILE A 18 4.84 -22.62 -9.60
N ALA A 19 5.21 -21.58 -8.85
CA ALA A 19 5.20 -20.19 -9.33
C ALA A 19 6.21 -19.93 -10.47
N ASN A 20 7.38 -20.59 -10.44
CA ASN A 20 8.34 -20.54 -11.56
C ASN A 20 7.80 -21.17 -12.86
N MET A 21 6.78 -22.02 -12.79
CA MET A 21 6.17 -22.67 -13.95
C MET A 21 5.02 -21.85 -14.56
N LEU A 22 4.42 -20.93 -13.79
CA LEU A 22 3.28 -20.10 -14.23
C LEU A 22 3.65 -18.63 -14.54
N PHE A 23 4.66 -18.04 -13.88
CA PHE A 23 4.91 -16.59 -13.96
C PHE A 23 6.41 -16.25 -13.97
N ALA A 24 7.15 -16.75 -14.96
CA ALA A 24 8.59 -16.55 -15.11
C ALA A 24 9.07 -15.12 -14.74
N ALA A 25 9.90 -15.06 -13.67
CA ALA A 25 10.68 -13.94 -13.13
C ALA A 25 9.94 -12.88 -12.26
N PRO A 26 10.47 -12.56 -11.04
CA PRO A 26 9.94 -11.48 -10.21
C PRO A 26 10.31 -10.13 -10.81
N PRO A 27 9.36 -9.19 -11.05
CA PRO A 27 9.71 -7.88 -11.59
C PRO A 27 10.47 -7.07 -10.54
N SER A 28 11.67 -6.64 -10.87
CA SER A 28 12.41 -5.59 -10.17
C SER A 28 11.73 -4.24 -10.40
N SER A 29 10.57 -4.03 -9.78
CA SER A 29 9.83 -2.78 -9.95
C SER A 29 10.27 -1.75 -8.91
N THR A 30 10.55 -0.54 -9.38
CA THR A 30 11.00 0.57 -8.53
C THR A 30 9.83 1.23 -7.79
N TYR A 31 10.10 1.97 -6.71
CA TYR A 31 9.04 2.70 -5.99
C TYR A 31 8.38 3.76 -6.87
N GLU A 32 9.11 4.29 -7.85
CA GLU A 32 8.69 5.24 -8.87
C GLU A 32 7.70 4.61 -9.86
N GLU A 33 7.95 3.38 -10.30
CA GLU A 33 7.01 2.62 -11.15
C GLU A 33 5.72 2.29 -10.40
N ALA A 34 5.83 1.83 -9.14
CA ALA A 34 4.67 1.59 -8.28
C ALA A 34 3.83 2.86 -8.10
N LEU A 35 4.48 4.01 -7.91
CA LEU A 35 3.81 5.30 -7.85
C LEU A 35 3.03 5.60 -9.13
N GLY A 36 3.62 5.35 -10.30
CA GLY A 36 2.98 5.54 -11.60
C GLY A 36 1.72 4.69 -11.78
N TYR A 37 1.75 3.43 -11.32
CA TYR A 37 0.58 2.55 -11.36
C TYR A 37 -0.54 3.02 -10.42
N PHE A 38 -0.21 3.42 -9.19
CA PHE A 38 -1.20 3.90 -8.23
C PHE A 38 -1.84 5.23 -8.66
N GLN A 39 -1.06 6.13 -9.27
CA GLN A 39 -1.58 7.37 -9.83
C GLN A 39 -2.51 7.12 -11.02
N LYS A 40 -2.18 6.18 -11.91
CA LYS A 40 -3.08 5.78 -13.00
C LYS A 40 -4.39 5.19 -12.46
N ALA A 41 -4.32 4.39 -11.40
CA ALA A 41 -5.53 3.86 -10.75
C ALA A 41 -6.43 4.98 -10.20
N GLU A 42 -5.86 6.00 -9.55
CA GLU A 42 -6.63 7.19 -9.12
C GLU A 42 -7.19 8.02 -10.28
N GLN A 43 -6.53 8.06 -11.45
CA GLN A 43 -7.05 8.76 -12.62
C GLN A 43 -8.25 8.05 -13.24
N VAL A 44 -8.28 6.72 -13.18
CA VAL A 44 -9.35 5.90 -13.76
C VAL A 44 -10.59 5.94 -12.86
N ASP A 45 -10.43 5.80 -11.54
CA ASP A 45 -11.55 5.91 -10.59
C ASP A 45 -11.09 6.54 -9.26
N PRO A 46 -11.29 7.86 -9.08
CA PRO A 46 -10.73 8.60 -7.96
C PRO A 46 -11.42 8.24 -6.64
N ASN A 47 -10.62 7.98 -5.60
CA ASN A 47 -11.08 7.57 -4.26
C ASN A 47 -11.90 6.26 -4.23
N PHE A 48 -11.87 5.45 -5.30
CA PHE A 48 -12.58 4.17 -5.33
C PHE A 48 -12.06 3.19 -4.28
N TYR A 49 -10.74 3.20 -4.07
CA TYR A 49 -10.07 2.27 -3.15
C TYR A 49 -9.20 3.00 -2.14
N SER A 50 -9.68 3.11 -0.91
CA SER A 50 -8.98 3.72 0.24
C SER A 50 -7.57 3.16 0.43
N LYS A 51 -7.34 1.89 0.08
CA LYS A 51 -6.03 1.23 0.15
C LYS A 51 -5.04 1.79 -0.86
N ASN A 52 -5.51 2.21 -2.03
CA ASN A 52 -4.65 2.85 -3.03
C ASN A 52 -4.07 4.16 -2.48
N LEU A 53 -4.88 4.94 -1.77
CA LEU A 53 -4.45 6.17 -1.09
C LEU A 53 -3.40 5.88 0.01
N LEU A 54 -3.61 4.82 0.79
CA LEU A 54 -2.64 4.38 1.80
C LEU A 54 -1.30 3.94 1.17
N LEU A 55 -1.36 3.21 0.06
CA LEU A 55 -0.18 2.75 -0.67
C LEU A 55 0.56 3.93 -1.31
N LEU A 56 -0.14 4.91 -1.89
CA LEU A 56 0.45 6.17 -2.35
C LEU A 56 1.20 6.87 -1.21
N GLY A 57 0.57 7.00 -0.04
CA GLY A 57 1.18 7.58 1.15
C GLY A 57 2.48 6.87 1.55
N LYS A 58 2.46 5.53 1.62
CA LYS A 58 3.63 4.71 1.95
C LYS A 58 4.74 4.80 0.90
N THR A 59 4.39 4.79 -0.38
CA THR A 59 5.37 4.94 -1.48
C THR A 59 6.07 6.29 -1.39
N TYR A 60 5.34 7.37 -1.14
CA TYR A 60 5.95 8.69 -0.92
C TYR A 60 6.83 8.74 0.33
N LEU A 61 6.51 8.01 1.41
CA LEU A 61 7.41 7.89 2.56
C LEU A 61 8.73 7.21 2.18
N LYS A 62 8.69 6.15 1.35
CA LYS A 62 9.88 5.46 0.86
C LYS A 62 10.73 6.32 -0.06
N LEU A 63 10.08 7.18 -0.86
CA LEU A 63 10.72 8.20 -1.69
C LEU A 63 11.16 9.46 -0.90
N GLN A 64 11.09 9.42 0.44
CA GLN A 64 11.40 10.53 1.35
C GLN A 64 10.59 11.83 1.11
N ASN A 65 9.50 11.77 0.33
CA ASN A 65 8.63 12.90 0.09
C ASN A 65 7.54 12.98 1.17
N LYS A 66 7.95 13.45 2.36
CA LYS A 66 7.07 13.53 3.55
C LYS A 66 5.82 14.40 3.32
N LYS A 67 5.91 15.45 2.50
CA LYS A 67 4.79 16.36 2.21
C LYS A 67 3.68 15.63 1.45
N LEU A 68 4.02 14.95 0.35
CA LEU A 68 3.04 14.19 -0.41
C LEU A 68 2.56 12.96 0.36
N ALA A 69 3.44 12.31 1.11
CA ALA A 69 3.05 11.21 1.98
C ALA A 69 1.95 11.63 2.96
N ALA A 70 2.12 12.75 3.67
CA ALA A 70 1.13 13.25 4.62
C ALA A 70 -0.21 13.57 3.92
N LEU A 71 -0.16 14.20 2.74
CA LEU A 71 -1.36 14.51 1.95
C LEU A 71 -2.17 13.25 1.62
N TRP A 72 -1.52 12.19 1.13
CA TRP A 72 -2.20 10.95 0.74
C TRP A 72 -2.66 10.13 1.94
N LEU A 73 -1.90 10.12 3.04
CA LEU A 73 -2.31 9.47 4.28
C LEU A 73 -3.50 10.18 4.94
N LEU A 74 -3.55 11.52 4.89
CA LEU A 74 -4.73 12.29 5.33
C LEU A 74 -5.97 11.91 4.52
N LYS A 75 -5.85 11.87 3.18
CA LYS A 75 -6.96 11.40 2.33
C LYS A 75 -7.41 9.98 2.67
N ALA A 76 -6.47 9.06 2.90
CA ALA A 76 -6.79 7.68 3.27
C ALA A 76 -7.51 7.60 4.63
N LYS A 77 -7.15 8.46 5.59
CA LYS A 77 -7.80 8.58 6.90
C LYS A 77 -9.21 9.19 6.79
N ASP A 78 -9.40 10.19 5.94
CA ASP A 78 -10.66 10.92 5.80
C ASP A 78 -11.65 10.24 4.85
N CYS A 79 -11.23 9.21 4.12
CA CYS A 79 -12.11 8.39 3.27
C CYS A 79 -13.21 7.71 4.10
N PRO A 80 -14.48 7.70 3.66
CA PRO A 80 -15.56 7.08 4.42
C PRO A 80 -15.37 5.56 4.52
N ALA A 81 -15.31 5.03 5.75
CA ALA A 81 -15.14 3.61 5.96
C ALA A 81 -16.45 2.84 5.73
N ARG A 82 -16.52 2.12 4.61
CA ARG A 82 -17.68 1.30 4.25
C ARG A 82 -17.47 -0.18 4.61
N THR A 83 -16.22 -0.61 4.60
CA THR A 83 -15.78 -1.98 4.89
C THR A 83 -14.89 -2.01 6.13
N GLU A 84 -14.70 -3.20 6.70
CA GLU A 84 -13.74 -3.37 7.79
C GLU A 84 -12.28 -3.15 7.31
N GLU A 85 -12.00 -3.40 6.02
CA GLU A 85 -10.72 -3.06 5.40
C GLU A 85 -10.49 -1.55 5.43
N ASP A 86 -11.51 -0.74 5.11
CA ASP A 86 -11.41 0.73 5.18
C ASP A 86 -11.13 1.22 6.60
N LYS A 87 -11.78 0.66 7.62
CA LYS A 87 -11.51 1.02 9.02
C LYS A 87 -10.08 0.68 9.43
N GLN A 88 -9.54 -0.44 8.93
CA GLN A 88 -8.15 -0.82 9.17
C GLN A 88 -7.20 0.15 8.46
N ILE A 89 -7.53 0.55 7.24
CA ILE A 89 -6.77 1.52 6.44
C ILE A 89 -6.74 2.88 7.12
N GLN A 90 -7.87 3.38 7.62
CA GLN A 90 -7.94 4.64 8.37
C GLN A 90 -7.06 4.59 9.63
N ARG A 91 -7.13 3.49 10.39
CA ARG A 91 -6.31 3.28 11.59
C ARG A 91 -4.82 3.28 11.24
N GLU A 92 -4.44 2.56 10.20
CA GLU A 92 -3.04 2.48 9.76
C GLU A 92 -2.54 3.84 9.23
N ALA A 93 -3.35 4.55 8.45
CA ALA A 93 -3.03 5.90 7.99
C ALA A 93 -2.83 6.87 9.17
N ALA A 94 -3.70 6.81 10.19
CA ALA A 94 -3.57 7.63 11.39
C ALA A 94 -2.30 7.30 12.20
N GLN A 95 -1.96 6.01 12.33
CA GLN A 95 -0.73 5.58 13.00
C GLN A 95 0.52 6.08 12.27
N LEU A 96 0.57 5.90 10.94
CA LEU A 96 1.66 6.41 10.12
C LEU A 96 1.78 7.93 10.22
N LEU A 97 0.63 8.64 10.25
CA LEU A 97 0.58 10.09 10.43
C LEU A 97 1.17 10.53 11.79
N ALA A 98 0.88 9.80 12.85
CA ALA A 98 1.43 10.07 14.18
C ALA A 98 2.93 9.77 14.26
N GLU A 99 3.37 8.64 13.67
CA GLU A 99 4.78 8.22 13.70
C GLU A 99 5.71 9.22 12.99
N PHE A 100 5.29 9.77 11.84
CA PHE A 100 6.13 10.75 11.13
C PHE A 100 6.09 12.13 11.79
N SER A 101 4.98 12.50 12.45
CA SER A 101 4.82 13.81 13.11
C SER A 101 5.57 13.89 14.44
N GLY A 102 5.76 12.77 15.14
CA GLY A 102 6.53 12.69 16.39
C GLY A 102 8.05 12.60 16.24
N LYS A 103 8.57 12.47 15.01
CA LYS A 103 10.01 12.35 14.70
C LYS A 103 10.65 13.69 14.31
N ASN A 104 10.06 14.83 14.72
CA ASN A 104 10.55 16.17 14.37
C ASN A 104 11.01 16.95 15.60
#